data_AF-A0A2V9N5U2-F1
#
_entry.id   AF-A0A2V9N5U2-F1
#
_cell.length_a   1.000
_cell.length_b   1.000
_cell.length_c   1.000
_cell.angle_alpha   90.00
_cell.angle_beta   90.00
_cell.angle_gamma   90.00
#
_symmetry.space_group_name_H-M   'P 1'
#
loop_
_entity.id
_entity.type
_entity.pdbx_description
1 polymer ?
#
loop_
_entity_poly.entity_id
_entity_poly.type
_entity_poly.pdbx_seq_one_letter_code
_entity_poly.pdbx_strand_id
1 'polypeptide(L)'
;MIDNELIELRREKWHVNDNPVRTLEDARSFIESVGFSLMLPPSSQKGLVLPTFVGAFVGSDEKLPTPRQAFTDPHARDATELMVRLMRDKSAYEASFGDENN
;
A
#
# COMPACT_ATOMS: atom_id res chain seq x y z
N MET A 1 27.00 -2.11 -3.63
CA MET A 1 26.95 -2.04 -2.14
C MET A 1 25.87 -1.05 -1.69
N ILE A 2 25.82 0.17 -2.26
CA ILE A 2 24.78 1.18 -1.97
C ILE A 2 23.38 0.76 -2.46
N ASP A 3 23.30 0.07 -3.61
CA ASP A 3 22.01 -0.33 -4.19
C ASP A 3 21.22 -1.31 -3.32
N ASN A 4 21.91 -2.25 -2.64
CA ASN A 4 21.26 -3.24 -1.79
C ASN A 4 20.74 -2.59 -0.49
N GLU A 5 21.50 -1.65 0.08
CA GLU A 5 21.10 -0.90 1.27
C GLU A 5 19.87 -0.02 0.98
N LEU A 6 19.83 0.63 -0.18
CA LEU A 6 18.66 1.39 -0.62
C LEU A 6 17.41 0.53 -0.82
N ILE A 7 17.58 -0.71 -1.29
CA ILE A 7 16.48 -1.66 -1.43
C ILE A 7 15.93 -2.04 -0.05
N GLU A 8 16.80 -2.37 0.91
CA GLU A 8 16.37 -2.74 2.26
C GLU A 8 15.71 -1.58 3.01
N LEU A 9 16.28 -0.37 2.93
CA LEU A 9 15.67 0.84 3.50
C LEU A 9 14.28 1.12 2.90
N ARG A 10 14.10 0.86 1.60
CA ARG A 10 12.78 0.99 0.97
C ARG A 10 11.81 -0.06 1.51
N ARG A 11 12.25 -1.32 1.62
CA ARG A 11 11.40 -2.42 2.12
C ARG A 11 10.95 -2.18 3.56
N GLU A 12 11.85 -1.68 4.39
CA GLU A 12 11.54 -1.25 5.75
C GLU A 12 10.55 -0.08 5.76
N LYS A 13 10.83 0.98 4.99
CA LYS A 13 9.93 2.15 4.90
C LYS A 13 8.53 1.76 4.43
N TRP A 14 8.41 0.75 3.58
CA TRP A 14 7.14 0.32 3.00
C TRP A 14 6.46 -0.83 3.75
N HIS A 15 7.01 -1.24 4.89
CA HIS A 15 6.47 -2.33 5.71
C HIS A 15 6.34 -3.65 4.92
N VAL A 16 7.30 -3.94 4.03
CA VAL A 16 7.34 -5.18 3.22
C VAL A 16 8.50 -6.11 3.61
N ASN A 17 8.90 -6.01 4.88
CA ASN A 17 9.95 -6.79 5.53
C ASN A 17 9.42 -7.49 6.80
N ASP A 18 8.24 -8.11 6.72
CA ASP A 18 7.57 -8.79 7.84
C ASP A 18 7.14 -7.88 9.01
N ASN A 19 6.94 -6.59 8.74
CA ASN A 19 6.40 -5.61 9.69
C ASN A 19 5.00 -5.11 9.28
N PRO A 20 3.95 -5.97 9.30
CA PRO A 20 2.67 -5.65 8.71
C PRO A 20 1.89 -4.58 9.47
N VAL A 21 1.20 -3.72 8.72
CA VAL A 21 0.22 -2.74 9.24
C VAL A 21 -1.07 -3.47 9.62
N ARG A 22 -1.44 -3.49 10.90
CA ARG A 22 -2.63 -4.23 11.39
C ARG A 22 -3.64 -3.35 12.14
N THR A 23 -3.18 -2.26 12.73
CA THR A 23 -4.03 -1.35 13.51
C THR A 23 -4.27 -0.03 12.79
N LEU A 24 -5.24 0.75 13.29
CA LEU A 24 -5.46 2.11 12.78
C LEU A 24 -4.27 3.03 13.07
N GLU A 25 -3.58 2.83 14.18
CA GLU A 25 -2.38 3.59 14.54
C GLU A 25 -1.25 3.27 13.56
N ASP A 26 -0.99 1.98 13.30
CA ASP A 26 -0.01 1.54 12.30
C ASP A 26 -0.32 2.16 10.93
N ALA A 27 -1.58 2.14 10.53
CA ALA A 27 -2.02 2.64 9.22
C ALA A 27 -1.82 4.15 9.10
N ARG A 28 -2.07 4.92 10.18
CA ARG A 28 -1.79 6.35 10.24
C ARG A 28 -0.29 6.61 10.12
N SER A 29 0.52 5.96 10.96
CA SER A 29 1.97 6.12 10.95
C SER A 29 2.59 5.74 9.61
N PHE A 30 2.09 4.67 8.97
CA PHE A 30 2.50 4.28 7.63
C PHE A 30 2.23 5.39 6.61
N ILE A 31 0.98 5.87 6.51
CA ILE A 31 0.58 6.89 5.54
C ILE A 31 1.34 8.20 5.77
N GLU A 32 1.56 8.61 7.02
CA GLU A 32 2.38 9.77 7.36
C GLU A 32 3.85 9.61 6.90
N SER A 33 4.41 8.41 7.03
CA SER A 33 5.80 8.11 6.64
C SER A 33 6.01 8.08 5.11
N VAL A 34 5.07 7.50 4.37
CA VAL A 34 5.18 7.37 2.90
C VAL A 34 4.56 8.55 2.13
N GLY A 35 3.69 9.34 2.76
CA GLY A 35 2.98 10.48 2.19
C GLY A 35 1.80 10.09 1.30
N PHE A 36 1.94 9.04 0.50
CA PHE A 36 0.85 8.42 -0.25
C PHE A 36 1.16 6.95 -0.53
N SER A 37 0.13 6.15 -0.79
CA SER A 37 0.26 4.77 -1.27
C SER A 37 -0.88 4.43 -2.22
N LEU A 38 -0.61 3.55 -3.18
CA LEU A 38 -1.70 2.93 -3.93
C LEU A 38 -2.41 1.91 -3.03
N MET A 39 -3.70 1.67 -3.26
CA MET A 39 -4.37 0.55 -2.58
C MET A 39 -3.77 -0.78 -3.03
N LEU A 40 -3.62 -0.97 -4.34
CA LEU A 40 -3.15 -2.19 -4.97
C LEU A 40 -1.94 -1.91 -5.86
N PRO A 41 -1.09 -2.91 -6.14
CA PRO A 41 -0.02 -2.75 -7.11
C PRO A 41 -0.60 -2.40 -8.50
N PRO A 42 0.09 -1.54 -9.27
CA PRO A 42 -0.36 -1.19 -10.62
C PRO A 42 -0.29 -2.41 -11.54
N SER A 43 -1.28 -2.56 -12.44
CA SER A 43 -1.36 -3.68 -13.40
C SER A 43 -0.15 -3.77 -14.35
N SER A 44 0.54 -2.65 -14.58
CA SER A 44 1.76 -2.57 -15.38
C SER A 44 2.91 -2.15 -14.48
N GLN A 45 3.72 -3.11 -14.03
CA GLN A 45 4.93 -2.86 -13.23
C GLN A 45 6.08 -2.17 -14.00
N LYS A 46 5.84 -1.61 -15.19
CA LYS A 46 6.90 -1.03 -16.03
C LYS A 46 7.38 0.30 -15.43
N GLY A 47 8.36 0.21 -14.52
CA GLY A 47 9.17 1.32 -14.02
C GLY A 47 8.59 2.12 -12.85
N LEU A 48 7.32 1.92 -12.50
CA LEU A 48 6.70 2.61 -11.36
C LEU A 48 6.85 1.78 -10.09
N VAL A 49 7.69 2.24 -9.17
CA VAL A 49 7.93 1.62 -7.86
C VAL A 49 7.30 2.54 -6.81
N LEU A 50 6.10 2.17 -6.35
CA LEU A 50 5.32 2.93 -5.38
C LEU A 50 4.94 2.05 -4.17
N PRO A 51 4.80 2.63 -2.97
CA PRO A 51 4.26 1.92 -1.82
C PRO A 51 2.80 1.50 -2.09
N THR A 52 2.43 0.32 -1.60
CA THR A 52 1.06 -0.17 -1.67
C THR A 52 0.53 -0.46 -0.27
N PHE A 53 -0.71 -0.09 -0.01
CA PHE A 53 -1.35 -0.32 1.28
C PHE A 53 -1.57 -1.81 1.53
N VAL A 54 -1.96 -2.56 0.50
CA VAL A 54 -2.08 -4.03 0.61
C VAL A 54 -0.73 -4.70 0.89
N GLY A 55 0.36 -4.23 0.28
CA GLY A 55 1.70 -4.74 0.59
C GLY A 55 2.10 -4.48 2.05
N ALA A 56 1.89 -3.26 2.53
CA ALA A 56 2.14 -2.89 3.92
C ALA A 56 1.26 -3.69 4.90
N PHE A 57 -0.01 -3.95 4.57
CA PHE A 57 -0.92 -4.75 5.39
C PHE A 57 -0.51 -6.23 5.46
N VAL A 58 -0.05 -6.79 4.33
CA VAL A 58 0.44 -8.18 4.28
C VAL A 58 1.79 -8.32 4.97
N GLY A 59 2.64 -7.29 4.90
CA GLY A 59 4.04 -7.35 5.37
C GLY A 59 5.01 -7.79 4.29
N SER A 60 4.60 -7.83 3.02
CA SER A 60 5.36 -8.37 1.89
C SER A 60 4.99 -7.66 0.59
N ASP A 61 5.94 -7.56 -0.34
CA ASP A 61 5.74 -7.12 -1.72
C ASP A 61 5.59 -8.31 -2.71
N GLU A 62 5.66 -9.54 -2.20
CA GLU A 62 5.52 -10.76 -2.99
C GLU A 62 4.06 -11.22 -3.08
N LYS A 63 3.67 -11.76 -4.24
CA LYS A 63 2.37 -12.40 -4.49
C LYS A 63 1.15 -11.53 -4.14
N LEU A 64 1.30 -10.21 -4.24
CA LEU A 64 0.21 -9.28 -4.00
C LEU A 64 -0.90 -9.42 -5.07
N PRO A 65 -2.18 -9.26 -4.68
CA PRO A 65 -3.28 -9.38 -5.61
C PRO A 65 -3.24 -8.26 -6.65
N THR A 66 -3.44 -8.63 -7.92
CA THR A 66 -3.65 -7.66 -8.98
C THR A 66 -5.02 -6.97 -8.83
N PRO A 67 -5.26 -5.80 -9.45
CA PRO A 67 -6.59 -5.17 -9.45
C PRO A 67 -7.73 -6.09 -9.89
N ARG A 68 -7.45 -7.04 -10.79
CA ARG A 68 -8.43 -8.05 -11.25
C ARG A 68 -8.74 -9.12 -10.20
N GLN A 69 -7.79 -9.43 -9.32
CA GLN A 69 -7.92 -10.48 -8.29
C GLN A 69 -8.35 -9.93 -6.93
N ALA A 70 -8.21 -8.62 -6.71
CA ALA A 70 -8.45 -7.98 -5.43
C ALA A 70 -9.86 -8.23 -4.87
N PHE A 71 -10.88 -8.39 -5.71
CA PHE A 71 -12.24 -8.69 -5.27
C PHE A 71 -12.37 -10.06 -4.58
N THR A 72 -11.53 -11.03 -4.97
CA THR A 72 -11.56 -12.40 -4.44
C THR A 72 -10.48 -12.66 -3.40
N ASP A 73 -9.60 -11.69 -3.15
CA ASP A 73 -8.46 -11.84 -2.25
C ASP A 73 -8.82 -11.39 -0.82
N PRO A 74 -8.71 -12.28 0.20
CA PRO A 74 -9.03 -11.92 1.58
C PRO A 74 -8.16 -10.80 2.13
N HIS A 75 -6.87 -10.74 1.76
CA HIS A 75 -5.96 -9.71 2.25
C HIS A 75 -6.30 -8.34 1.67
N ALA A 76 -6.66 -8.28 0.39
CA ALA A 76 -7.16 -7.05 -0.22
C ALA A 76 -8.44 -6.55 0.45
N ARG A 77 -9.36 -7.47 0.80
CA ARG A 77 -10.60 -7.13 1.52
C ARG A 77 -10.31 -6.55 2.90
N ASP A 78 -9.50 -7.22 3.71
CA ASP A 78 -9.21 -6.78 5.08
C ASP A 78 -8.42 -5.47 5.10
N ALA A 79 -7.46 -5.31 4.19
CA ALA A 79 -6.73 -4.06 4.01
C ALA A 79 -7.67 -2.91 3.59
N THR A 80 -8.65 -3.19 2.73
CA THR A 80 -9.66 -2.20 2.33
C THR A 80 -10.53 -1.78 3.51
N GLU A 81 -10.93 -2.71 4.38
CA GLU A 81 -11.68 -2.38 5.58
C GLU A 81 -10.89 -1.44 6.50
N LEU A 82 -9.60 -1.72 6.70
CA LEU A 82 -8.73 -0.86 7.49
C LEU A 82 -8.57 0.54 6.86
N MET A 83 -8.37 0.62 5.54
CA MET A 83 -8.30 1.90 4.82
C MET A 83 -9.60 2.70 4.95
N VAL A 84 -10.76 2.06 4.82
CA VAL A 84 -12.06 2.73 4.99
C VAL A 84 -12.20 3.32 6.39
N ARG A 85 -11.75 2.59 7.42
CA ARG A 85 -11.74 3.11 8.79
C ARG A 85 -10.77 4.29 8.95
N LEU A 86 -9.60 4.24 8.31
CA LEU A 86 -8.61 5.34 8.32
C LEU A 86 -9.16 6.62 7.64
N MET A 87 -9.87 6.47 6.53
CA MET A 87 -10.53 7.58 5.84
C MET A 87 -11.69 8.18 6.66
N ARG A 88 -12.47 7.34 7.34
CA ARG A 88 -13.54 7.81 8.26
C ARG A 88 -12.99 8.59 9.44
N ASP A 89 -11.82 8.20 9.93
CA ASP A 89 -11.06 8.91 10.97
C ASP A 89 -10.41 10.20 10.46
N LYS A 90 -10.50 10.51 9.14
CA LYS A 90 -9.92 11.68 8.48
C LYS A 90 -8.39 11.76 8.61
N SER A 91 -7.74 10.62 8.84
CA SER A 91 -6.28 10.50 8.89
C SER A 91 -5.65 10.26 7.51
N ALA A 92 -6.47 9.87 6.52
CA ALA A 92 -6.06 9.72 5.12
C ALA A 92 -7.23 10.10 4.20
N TYR A 93 -6.89 10.41 2.94
CA TYR A 93 -7.86 10.78 1.91
C TYR A 93 -7.58 10.00 0.63
N GLU A 94 -8.64 9.66 -0.09
CA GLU A 94 -8.51 9.10 -1.43
C GLU A 94 -8.26 10.21 -2.44
N ALA A 95 -7.22 10.03 -3.27
CA ALA A 95 -6.99 10.87 -4.43
C ALA A 95 -7.41 10.10 -5.68
N SER A 96 -8.50 10.54 -6.32
CA SER A 96 -8.88 10.03 -7.63
C SER A 96 -7.97 10.64 -8.68
N PHE A 97 -7.15 9.81 -9.33
CA PHE A 97 -6.52 10.20 -10.59
C PHE A 97 -7.62 10.14 -11.66
N GLY A 98 -8.26 11.29 -11.92
CA GLY A 98 -9.36 11.39 -12.87
C GLY A 98 -8.96 10.94 -14.27
N ASP A 99 -9.93 10.34 -14.98
CA ASP A 99 -9.92 10.30 -16.44
C ASP A 99 -10.07 11.75 -16.92
N GLU A 100 -9.01 12.35 -17.48
CA GLU A 100 -9.09 13.66 -18.14
C GLU A 100 -9.81 13.53 -19.49
N ASN A 101 -11.06 13.08 -19.49
CA ASN A 101 -11.92 13.08 -20.67
C ASN A 101 -13.26 13.73 -20.33
N ASN A 102 -13.34 15.03 -20.60
CA ASN A 102 -14.59 15.75 -20.88
C ASN A 102 -14.64 16.09 -22.37
#